data_AF-A0A2R7QZW4-F1
#
_entry.id   AF-A0A2R7QZW4-F1
#
_cell.length_a   1.000
_cell.length_b   1.000
_cell.length_c   1.000
_cell.angle_alpha   90.00
_cell.angle_beta   90.00
_cell.angle_gamma   90.00
#
_symmetry.space_group_name_H-M   'P 1'
#
loop_
_entity.id
_entity.type
_entity.pdbx_description
1 polymer ?
#
loop_
_entity_poly.entity_id
_entity_poly.type
_entity_poly.pdbx_seq_one_letter_code
_entity_poly.pdbx_strand_id
1 'polypeptide(L)'
;IGALPEVDATLTNLDGREQSARAGGKLPGEAREGWRVLRALGGELALAGFEFIDLAGLRASLAPVSVTVSTSAATPLAGEGLEVTSTAAIYRTDAVVRRAQALQSHPLNTAPRIVLNTADAARLQLAEGQMAKVGTDAGRATLPVVVDARVAAGSVWIESGHGATAPLGAARVTVVAA
;
A
#
# COMPACT_ATOMS: atom_id res chain seq x y z
N ILE A 1 19.24 -6.30 -0.25
CA ILE A 1 19.10 -6.26 -1.72
C ILE A 1 19.03 -4.79 -2.12
N GLY A 2 19.66 -4.41 -3.24
CA GLY A 2 19.69 -3.02 -3.72
C GLY A 2 18.32 -2.45 -4.11
N ALA A 3 18.16 -1.14 -4.00
CA ALA A 3 16.99 -0.43 -4.49
C ALA A 3 17.05 -0.24 -6.02
N LEU A 4 15.90 0.05 -6.65
CA LEU A 4 15.81 0.18 -8.11
C LEU A 4 16.84 1.16 -8.73
N PRO A 5 17.15 2.34 -8.14
CA PRO A 5 18.17 3.24 -8.69
C PRO A 5 19.61 2.73 -8.59
N GLU A 6 19.86 1.63 -7.88
CA GLU A 6 21.19 1.09 -7.57
C GLU A 6 21.50 -0.21 -8.34
N VAL A 7 20.54 -0.71 -9.13
CA VAL A 7 20.65 -2.00 -9.82
C VAL A 7 20.20 -1.90 -11.26
N ASP A 8 20.81 -2.71 -12.13
CA ASP A 8 20.25 -2.98 -13.44
C ASP A 8 19.04 -3.90 -13.28
N ALA A 9 17.92 -3.56 -13.93
CA ALA A 9 16.67 -4.31 -13.82
C ALA A 9 15.86 -4.28 -15.11
N THR A 10 14.91 -5.22 -15.20
CA THR A 10 13.80 -5.20 -16.15
C THR A 10 12.50 -5.12 -15.35
N LEU A 11 11.64 -4.16 -15.66
CA LEU A 11 10.29 -4.03 -15.10
C LEU A 11 9.26 -4.22 -16.20
N THR A 12 8.07 -4.70 -15.87
CA THR A 12 6.94 -4.77 -16.80
C THR A 12 5.86 -3.82 -16.30
N ASN A 13 5.44 -2.88 -17.14
CA ASN A 13 4.37 -1.93 -16.78
C ASN A 13 2.97 -2.58 -16.90
N LEU A 14 1.92 -1.82 -16.59
CA LEU A 14 0.54 -2.31 -16.65
C LEU A 14 0.06 -2.66 -18.07
N ASP A 15 0.73 -2.16 -19.12
CA ASP A 15 0.45 -2.52 -20.51
C ASP A 15 1.19 -3.81 -20.94
N GLY A 16 1.92 -4.46 -20.03
CA GLY A 16 2.76 -5.62 -20.36
C GLY A 16 4.05 -5.25 -21.10
N ARG A 17 4.44 -3.98 -21.12
CA ARG A 17 5.68 -3.52 -21.79
C ARG A 17 6.87 -3.60 -20.86
N GLU A 18 7.95 -4.20 -21.36
CA GLU A 18 9.23 -4.22 -20.66
C GLU A 18 9.91 -2.85 -20.65
N GLN A 19 10.50 -2.51 -19.52
CA GLN A 19 11.25 -1.29 -19.29
C GLN A 19 12.58 -1.66 -18.62
N SER A 20 13.67 -1.14 -19.17
CA SER A 20 15.00 -1.36 -18.60
C SER A 20 15.37 -0.22 -17.65
N ALA A 21 15.85 -0.58 -16.47
CA ALA A 21 16.52 0.34 -15.56
C ALA A 21 18.02 0.04 -15.55
N ARG A 22 18.81 1.11 -15.48
CA ARG A 22 20.27 1.02 -15.27
C ARG A 22 20.61 1.61 -13.92
N ALA A 23 21.57 0.99 -13.23
CA ALA A 23 22.07 1.52 -11.97
C ALA A 23 22.62 2.94 -12.17
N GLY A 24 22.05 3.91 -11.44
CA GLY A 24 22.54 5.28 -11.36
C GLY A 24 23.41 5.55 -10.12
N GLY A 25 23.33 4.67 -9.12
CA GLY A 25 24.12 4.74 -7.88
C GLY A 25 24.81 3.42 -7.55
N LYS A 26 25.76 3.47 -6.62
CA LYS A 26 26.43 2.27 -6.08
C LYS A 26 25.57 1.65 -4.98
N LEU A 27 25.58 0.33 -4.90
CA LEU A 27 24.97 -0.41 -3.80
C LEU A 27 25.60 -0.01 -2.45
N PRO A 28 24.79 0.27 -1.41
CA PRO A 28 25.30 0.63 -0.09
C PRO A 28 25.76 -0.60 0.69
N GLY A 29 26.88 -0.47 1.41
CA GLY A 29 27.41 -1.49 2.31
C GLY A 29 27.55 -2.86 1.64
N GLU A 30 26.94 -3.88 2.23
CA GLU A 30 26.96 -5.26 1.74
C GLU A 30 25.78 -5.61 0.82
N ALA A 31 25.00 -4.61 0.37
CA ALA A 31 23.90 -4.86 -0.55
C ALA A 31 24.39 -5.53 -1.84
N ARG A 32 23.50 -6.36 -2.40
CA ARG A 32 23.69 -7.10 -3.66
C ARG A 32 22.43 -6.96 -4.51
N GLU A 33 22.60 -7.10 -5.82
CA GLU A 33 21.51 -7.16 -6.78
C GLU A 33 20.61 -8.36 -6.48
N GLY A 34 19.29 -8.20 -6.61
CA GLY A 34 18.33 -9.25 -6.24
C GLY A 34 18.55 -10.57 -6.99
N TRP A 35 18.90 -10.49 -8.27
CA TRP A 35 19.19 -11.68 -9.08
C TRP A 35 20.39 -12.48 -8.58
N ARG A 36 21.42 -11.84 -8.04
CA ARG A 36 22.58 -12.54 -7.46
C ARG A 36 22.22 -13.28 -6.18
N VAL A 37 21.38 -12.65 -5.35
CA VAL A 37 20.87 -13.27 -4.12
C VAL A 37 20.00 -14.48 -4.45
N LEU A 38 19.09 -14.35 -5.42
CA LEU A 38 18.25 -15.47 -5.86
C LEU A 38 19.08 -16.59 -6.49
N ARG A 39 20.09 -16.28 -7.30
CA ARG A 39 21.04 -17.25 -7.85
C ARG A 39 21.75 -18.04 -6.76
N ALA A 40 22.31 -17.34 -5.76
CA ALA A 40 23.01 -17.98 -4.65
C ALA A 40 22.08 -18.91 -3.87
N LEU A 41 20.87 -18.44 -3.53
CA LEU A 41 19.87 -19.25 -2.85
C LEU A 41 19.45 -20.48 -3.66
N GLY A 42 19.22 -20.32 -4.97
CA GLY A 42 18.88 -21.43 -5.86
C GLY A 42 20.00 -22.47 -5.96
N GLY A 43 21.25 -22.02 -5.99
CA GLY A 43 22.43 -22.89 -5.96
C GLY A 43 22.55 -23.70 -4.67
N GLU A 44 22.39 -23.07 -3.51
CA GLU A 44 22.40 -23.75 -2.19
C GLU A 44 21.27 -24.79 -2.07
N LEU A 45 20.12 -24.50 -2.68
CA LEU A 45 18.97 -25.40 -2.72
C LEU A 45 19.03 -26.44 -3.86
N ALA A 46 20.10 -26.45 -4.67
CA ALA A 46 20.26 -27.30 -5.84
C ALA A 46 19.07 -27.24 -6.83
N LEU A 47 18.48 -26.06 -7.00
CA LEU A 47 17.36 -25.84 -7.92
C LEU A 47 17.87 -25.63 -9.34
N ALA A 48 17.20 -26.27 -10.31
CA ALA A 48 17.46 -26.03 -11.73
C ALA A 48 17.05 -24.61 -12.15
N GLY A 49 17.75 -24.06 -13.14
CA GLY A 49 17.44 -22.76 -13.75
C GLY A 49 18.12 -21.56 -13.09
N PHE A 50 19.01 -21.79 -12.12
CA PHE A 50 19.80 -20.78 -11.42
C PHE A 50 21.30 -20.78 -11.79
N GLU A 51 21.67 -21.36 -12.92
CA GLU A 51 23.06 -21.55 -13.37
C GLU A 51 23.62 -20.33 -14.13
N PHE A 52 22.79 -19.32 -14.41
CA PHE A 52 23.21 -18.06 -15.05
C PHE A 52 24.29 -17.35 -14.23
N ILE A 53 25.26 -16.70 -14.88
CA ILE A 53 26.39 -16.03 -14.19
C ILE A 53 26.31 -14.50 -14.24
N ASP A 54 25.42 -13.97 -15.09
CA ASP A 54 25.18 -12.54 -15.27
C ASP A 54 23.69 -12.26 -15.51
N LEU A 55 23.35 -10.96 -15.56
CA LEU A 55 21.97 -10.52 -15.78
C LEU A 55 21.48 -10.78 -17.21
N ALA A 56 22.39 -10.85 -18.19
CA ALA A 56 22.03 -11.13 -19.58
C ALA A 56 21.56 -12.58 -19.75
N GLY A 57 22.27 -13.53 -19.14
CA GLY A 57 21.90 -14.94 -19.08
C GLY A 57 20.58 -15.16 -18.34
N LEU A 58 20.34 -14.44 -17.24
CA LEU A 58 19.05 -14.47 -16.57
C LEU A 58 17.93 -13.96 -17.49
N ARG A 59 18.12 -12.83 -18.17
CA ARG A 59 17.10 -12.31 -19.10
C ARG A 59 16.78 -13.29 -20.22
N ALA A 60 17.81 -13.95 -20.76
CA ALA A 60 17.64 -14.94 -21.82
C ALA A 60 16.93 -16.23 -21.35
N SER A 61 16.93 -16.54 -20.05
CA SER A 61 16.24 -17.71 -19.51
C SER A 61 14.76 -17.46 -19.17
N LEU A 62 14.32 -16.20 -19.15
CA LEU A 62 12.94 -15.83 -18.84
C LEU A 62 12.06 -15.84 -20.10
N ALA A 63 10.86 -16.40 -19.96
CA ALA A 63 9.83 -16.35 -20.98
C ALA A 63 8.65 -15.49 -20.49
N PRO A 64 8.06 -14.63 -21.34
CA PRO A 64 6.85 -13.90 -20.98
C PRO A 64 5.71 -14.86 -20.64
N VAL A 65 5.00 -14.57 -19.55
CA VAL A 65 3.81 -15.32 -19.15
C VAL A 65 2.59 -14.46 -19.41
N SER A 66 1.72 -14.92 -20.31
CA SER A 66 0.41 -14.29 -20.51
C SER A 66 -0.52 -14.66 -19.36
N VAL A 67 -1.00 -13.65 -18.64
CA VAL A 67 -1.96 -13.84 -17.54
C VAL A 67 -3.33 -13.40 -18.02
N THR A 68 -4.31 -14.29 -17.94
CA THR A 68 -5.73 -13.92 -18.10
C THR A 68 -6.27 -13.55 -16.74
N VAL A 69 -6.58 -12.26 -16.54
CA VAL A 69 -7.15 -11.79 -15.27
C VAL A 69 -8.62 -12.22 -15.22
N SER A 70 -8.98 -12.96 -14.17
CA SER A 70 -10.37 -13.23 -13.84
C SER A 70 -10.86 -12.18 -12.85
N THR A 71 -12.06 -11.65 -13.07
CA THR A 71 -12.76 -10.89 -12.05
C THR A 71 -13.15 -11.82 -10.90
N SER A 72 -12.91 -11.39 -9.66
CA SER A 72 -13.54 -12.01 -8.49
C SER A 72 -14.79 -11.23 -8.10
N ALA A 73 -15.80 -11.92 -7.59
CA ALA A 73 -16.92 -11.25 -6.95
C ALA A 73 -16.44 -10.55 -5.68
N ALA A 74 -16.90 -9.31 -5.45
CA ALA A 74 -16.69 -8.66 -4.17
C ALA A 74 -17.44 -9.43 -3.08
N THR A 75 -16.76 -9.73 -1.97
CA THR A 75 -17.43 -10.32 -0.80
C THR A 75 -18.30 -9.25 -0.15
N PRO A 76 -19.63 -9.43 -0.04
CA PRO A 76 -20.46 -8.46 0.66
C PRO A 76 -20.08 -8.43 2.14
N LEU A 77 -19.78 -7.24 2.65
CA LEU A 77 -19.55 -7.01 4.08
C LEU A 77 -20.91 -6.85 4.76
N ALA A 78 -21.40 -7.94 5.38
CA ALA A 78 -22.58 -7.91 6.24
C ALA A 78 -22.20 -7.31 7.61
N GLY A 79 -23.09 -6.50 8.20
CA GLY A 79 -22.92 -5.95 9.54
C GLY A 79 -23.50 -4.56 9.71
N GLU A 80 -23.60 -4.13 10.97
CA GLU A 80 -24.03 -2.78 11.34
C GLU A 80 -22.88 -1.77 11.24
N GLY A 81 -23.21 -0.47 11.33
CA GLY A 81 -22.24 0.63 11.31
C GLY A 81 -21.98 1.23 9.93
N LEU A 82 -20.93 2.04 9.85
CA LEU A 82 -20.51 2.71 8.62
C LEU A 82 -19.55 1.81 7.82
N GLU A 83 -19.69 1.82 6.50
CA GLU A 83 -18.77 1.10 5.62
C GLU A 83 -17.46 1.88 5.44
N VAL A 84 -16.32 1.22 5.61
CA VAL A 84 -15.02 1.85 5.40
C VAL A 84 -14.74 1.95 3.91
N THR A 85 -14.64 3.18 3.41
CA THR A 85 -14.04 3.47 2.11
C THR A 85 -12.57 3.80 2.33
N SER A 86 -11.66 2.87 1.99
CA SER A 86 -10.22 3.09 2.20
C SER A 86 -9.47 3.39 0.91
N THR A 87 -8.55 4.37 0.98
CA THR A 87 -7.57 4.66 -0.07
C THR A 87 -6.17 4.64 0.54
N ALA A 88 -5.13 4.31 -0.24
CA ALA A 88 -3.76 4.43 0.25
C ALA A 88 -3.35 5.92 0.32
N ALA A 89 -2.82 6.37 1.45
CA ALA A 89 -2.22 7.70 1.53
C ALA A 89 -1.03 7.78 0.57
N ILE A 90 -0.98 8.85 -0.24
CA ILE A 90 -0.09 8.97 -1.40
C ILE A 90 1.40 8.80 -1.08
N TYR A 91 1.86 9.23 0.10
CA TYR A 91 3.25 9.09 0.55
C TYR A 91 3.44 8.04 1.66
N ARG A 92 2.53 7.06 1.73
CA ARG A 92 2.56 5.97 2.72
C ARG A 92 2.49 4.57 2.11
N THR A 93 2.53 4.45 0.78
CA THR A 93 2.30 3.19 0.03
C THR A 93 3.36 2.12 0.25
N ASP A 94 4.63 2.50 0.41
CA ASP A 94 5.76 1.57 0.52
C ASP A 94 6.83 2.08 1.49
N ALA A 95 7.84 1.24 1.75
CA ALA A 95 8.89 1.54 2.71
C ALA A 95 9.83 2.68 2.25
N VAL A 96 9.99 2.88 0.94
CA VAL A 96 10.83 3.93 0.35
C VAL A 96 10.15 5.28 0.57
N VAL A 97 8.91 5.43 0.10
CA VAL A 97 8.19 6.71 0.24
C VAL A 97 7.95 7.08 1.70
N ARG A 98 7.71 6.10 2.57
CA ARG A 98 7.54 6.31 4.02
C ARG A 98 8.79 6.85 4.72
N ARG A 99 9.98 6.60 4.17
CA ARG A 99 11.27 7.04 4.73
C ARG A 99 11.83 8.28 4.03
N ALA A 100 11.22 8.74 2.94
CA ALA A 100 11.64 9.93 2.23
C ALA A 100 11.13 11.21 2.92
N GLN A 101 11.98 11.86 3.71
CA GLN A 101 11.60 13.05 4.51
C GLN A 101 10.92 14.15 3.68
N ALA A 102 11.41 14.43 2.47
CA ALA A 102 10.81 15.43 1.58
C ALA A 102 9.34 15.11 1.23
N LEU A 103 9.02 13.83 0.97
CA LEU A 103 7.65 13.39 0.73
C LEU A 103 6.83 13.39 2.02
N GLN A 104 7.46 13.06 3.15
CA GLN A 104 6.78 13.10 4.45
C GLN A 104 6.42 14.52 4.90
N SER A 105 7.21 15.52 4.51
CA SER A 105 6.94 16.94 4.77
C SER A 105 6.05 17.59 3.70
N HIS A 106 5.69 16.86 2.64
CA HIS A 106 4.85 17.41 1.58
C HIS A 106 3.42 17.68 2.08
N PRO A 107 2.75 18.80 1.71
CA PRO A 107 1.39 19.12 2.18
C PRO A 107 0.31 18.08 1.87
N LEU A 108 0.54 17.22 0.87
CA LEU A 108 -0.36 16.09 0.54
C LEU A 108 -0.21 14.90 1.48
N ASN A 109 0.82 14.86 2.35
CA ASN A 109 0.93 13.86 3.43
C ASN A 109 0.08 14.30 4.63
N THR A 110 -1.24 14.17 4.50
CA THR A 110 -2.14 14.55 5.58
C THR A 110 -2.05 13.61 6.78
N ALA A 111 -2.35 14.13 7.97
CA ALA A 111 -2.46 13.30 9.17
C ALA A 111 -3.65 12.33 9.06
N PRO A 112 -3.55 11.14 9.70
CA PRO A 112 -4.65 10.17 9.68
C PRO A 112 -5.89 10.76 10.34
N ARG A 113 -7.04 10.57 9.70
CA ARG A 113 -8.34 11.10 10.10
C ARG A 113 -9.45 10.19 9.58
N ILE A 114 -10.66 10.42 10.07
CA ILE A 114 -11.86 9.92 9.40
C ILE A 114 -12.58 11.07 8.72
N VAL A 115 -13.11 10.82 7.51
CA VAL A 115 -13.96 11.78 6.82
C VAL A 115 -15.38 11.21 6.74
N LEU A 116 -16.35 11.98 7.23
CA LEU A 116 -17.76 11.61 7.29
C LEU A 116 -18.60 12.53 6.40
N ASN A 117 -19.67 11.97 5.84
CA ASN A 117 -20.71 12.78 5.23
C ASN A 117 -21.37 13.70 6.28
N THR A 118 -21.84 14.87 5.87
CA THR A 118 -22.55 15.83 6.74
C THR A 118 -23.75 15.22 7.47
N ALA A 119 -24.52 14.37 6.80
CA ALA A 119 -25.70 13.73 7.40
C ALA A 119 -25.30 12.68 8.46
N ASP A 120 -24.24 11.91 8.21
CA ASP A 120 -23.74 10.92 9.17
C ASP A 120 -23.07 11.56 10.38
N ALA A 121 -22.28 12.62 10.17
CA ALA A 121 -21.70 13.40 11.26
C ALA A 121 -22.80 13.97 12.17
N ALA A 122 -23.86 14.55 11.59
CA ALA A 122 -25.01 15.04 12.36
C ALA A 122 -25.75 13.92 13.10
N ARG A 123 -26.01 12.79 12.44
CA ARG A 123 -26.67 11.61 13.05
C ARG A 123 -25.87 11.04 14.22
N LEU A 124 -24.54 11.05 14.11
CA LEU A 124 -23.61 10.57 15.14
C LEU A 124 -23.24 11.66 16.16
N GLN A 125 -23.75 12.89 16.01
CA GLN A 125 -23.44 14.05 16.85
C GLN A 125 -21.94 14.35 16.94
N LEU A 126 -21.24 14.20 15.82
CA LEU A 126 -19.81 14.48 15.67
C LEU A 126 -19.59 15.80 14.94
N ALA A 127 -18.68 16.63 15.46
CA ALA A 127 -18.30 17.90 14.87
C ALA A 127 -16.94 17.85 14.16
N GLU A 128 -16.70 18.79 13.24
CA GLU A 128 -15.40 19.01 12.61
C GLU A 128 -14.29 19.16 13.68
N GLY A 129 -13.17 18.45 13.48
CA GLY A 129 -12.02 18.47 14.38
C GLY A 129 -12.20 17.68 15.69
N GLN A 130 -13.40 17.17 15.99
CA GLN A 130 -13.63 16.34 17.18
C GLN A 130 -12.90 15.00 17.06
N MET A 131 -12.41 14.46 18.17
CA MET A 131 -11.88 13.09 18.21
C MET A 131 -13.03 12.07 18.26
N ALA A 132 -12.97 11.07 17.39
CA ALA A 132 -13.90 9.94 17.40
C ALA A 132 -13.13 8.63 17.62
N LYS A 133 -13.73 7.73 18.40
CA LYS A 133 -13.30 6.34 18.50
C LYS A 133 -13.97 5.55 17.37
N VAL A 134 -13.14 4.89 16.58
CA VAL A 134 -13.54 4.07 15.44
C VAL A 134 -13.15 2.63 15.75
N GLY A 135 -14.09 1.70 15.65
CA GLY A 135 -13.88 0.31 16.05
C GLY A 135 -14.37 -0.70 15.02
N THR A 136 -13.55 -1.72 14.78
CA THR A 136 -13.88 -3.01 14.14
C THR A 136 -13.68 -4.14 15.15
N ASP A 137 -14.04 -5.36 14.78
CA ASP A 137 -13.68 -6.56 15.55
C ASP A 137 -12.16 -6.77 15.65
N ALA A 138 -11.40 -6.25 14.67
CA ALA A 138 -9.95 -6.40 14.61
C ALA A 138 -9.20 -5.36 15.47
N GLY A 139 -9.85 -4.25 15.83
CA GLY A 139 -9.23 -3.24 16.69
C GLY A 139 -9.92 -1.89 16.66
N ARG A 140 -9.32 -0.92 17.36
CA ARG A 140 -9.87 0.43 17.51
C ARG A 140 -8.80 1.48 17.23
N ALA A 141 -9.23 2.65 16.78
CA ALA A 141 -8.40 3.84 16.68
C ALA A 141 -9.18 5.07 17.16
N THR A 142 -8.46 6.08 17.64
CA THR A 142 -9.02 7.38 17.98
C THR A 142 -8.48 8.40 16.97
N LEU A 143 -9.35 8.94 16.13
CA LEU A 143 -8.98 9.76 14.97
C LEU A 143 -9.79 11.06 14.96
N PRO A 144 -9.21 12.18 14.48
CA PRO A 144 -9.97 13.40 14.28
C PRO A 144 -11.01 13.22 13.16
N VAL A 145 -12.16 13.85 13.34
CA VAL A 145 -13.27 13.89 12.39
C VAL A 145 -13.07 15.06 11.44
N VAL A 146 -13.24 14.80 10.15
CA VAL A 146 -13.47 15.81 9.12
C VAL A 146 -14.83 15.55 8.49
N VAL A 147 -15.58 16.60 8.22
CA VAL A 147 -16.91 16.55 7.64
C VAL A 147 -16.84 17.03 6.20
N ASP A 148 -17.21 16.15 5.27
CA ASP A 148 -17.19 16.44 3.85
C ASP A 148 -18.39 15.79 3.15
N ALA A 149 -19.26 16.62 2.57
CA ALA A 149 -20.45 16.15 1.86
C ALA A 149 -20.14 15.30 0.62
N ARG A 150 -18.89 15.26 0.15
CA ARG A 150 -18.45 14.43 -0.98
C ARG A 150 -18.28 12.96 -0.61
N VAL A 151 -18.13 12.63 0.69
CA VAL A 151 -18.13 11.23 1.14
C VAL A 151 -19.56 10.68 1.03
N ALA A 152 -19.69 9.47 0.51
CA ALA A 152 -20.99 8.81 0.40
C ALA A 152 -21.63 8.61 1.79
N ALA A 153 -22.93 8.90 1.91
CA ALA A 153 -23.66 8.65 3.14
C ALA A 153 -23.69 7.15 3.47
N GLY A 154 -23.59 6.80 4.75
CA GLY A 154 -23.43 5.42 5.22
C GLY A 154 -21.98 4.90 5.17
N SER A 155 -21.03 5.74 4.77
CA SER A 155 -19.61 5.39 4.70
C SER A 155 -18.74 6.33 5.53
N VAL A 156 -17.54 5.83 5.86
CA VAL A 156 -16.46 6.62 6.44
C VAL A 156 -15.21 6.45 5.59
N TRP A 157 -14.64 7.56 5.14
CA TRP A 157 -13.41 7.52 4.35
C TRP A 157 -12.18 7.59 5.26
N ILE A 158 -11.23 6.68 5.05
CA ILE A 158 -10.04 6.53 5.89
C ILE A 158 -8.83 6.18 5.02
N GLU A 159 -7.75 6.95 5.14
CA GLU A 159 -6.48 6.61 4.49
C GLU A 159 -5.77 5.44 5.18
N SER A 160 -5.35 4.46 4.40
CA SER A 160 -4.46 3.37 4.84
C SER A 160 -2.98 3.77 4.70
N GLY A 161 -2.10 3.00 5.34
CA GLY A 161 -0.65 3.24 5.35
C GLY A 161 -0.16 4.01 6.59
N HIS A 162 -1.06 4.43 7.48
CA HIS A 162 -0.72 4.94 8.81
C HIS A 162 -0.84 3.84 9.86
N GLY A 163 0.08 3.82 10.83
CA GLY A 163 -0.01 2.89 11.96
C GLY A 163 -1.34 3.04 12.73
N ALA A 164 -1.82 4.28 12.88
CA ALA A 164 -3.09 4.58 13.56
C ALA A 164 -4.33 4.01 12.84
N THR A 165 -4.29 3.80 11.53
CA THR A 165 -5.42 3.27 10.74
C THR A 165 -5.27 1.81 10.38
N ALA A 166 -4.16 1.16 10.77
CA ALA A 166 -3.91 -0.26 10.54
C ALA A 166 -5.05 -1.21 10.95
N PRO A 167 -5.77 -1.02 12.09
CA PRO A 167 -6.87 -1.92 12.47
C PRO A 167 -8.19 -1.68 11.72
N LEU A 168 -8.28 -0.61 10.91
CA LEU A 168 -9.52 -0.11 10.31
C LEU A 168 -9.64 -0.44 8.81
N GLY A 169 -9.12 -1.60 8.37
CA GLY A 169 -9.12 -2.00 6.96
C GLY A 169 -10.52 -2.19 6.34
N ALA A 170 -10.62 -3.00 5.28
CA ALA A 170 -11.89 -3.29 4.61
C ALA A 170 -12.90 -3.96 5.57
N ALA A 171 -13.71 -3.14 6.23
CA ALA A 171 -14.60 -3.53 7.32
C ALA A 171 -15.80 -2.57 7.40
N ARG A 172 -16.79 -2.95 8.20
CA ARG A 172 -17.76 -1.99 8.77
C ARG A 172 -17.30 -1.56 10.16
N VAL A 173 -17.44 -0.28 10.46
CA VAL A 173 -16.96 0.32 11.71
C VAL A 173 -18.07 0.97 12.51
N THR A 174 -17.94 0.85 13.82
CA THR A 174 -18.64 1.71 14.77
C THR A 174 -17.86 2.99 14.95
N VAL A 175 -18.55 4.14 14.98
CA VAL A 175 -17.94 5.45 15.19
C VAL A 175 -18.71 6.15 16.31
N VAL A 176 -18.00 6.51 17.37
CA VAL A 176 -18.57 7.20 18.53
C VAL A 176 -17.66 8.34 18.96
N ALA A 177 -18.21 9.37 19.59
CA ALA A 177 -17.42 10.43 20.21
C ALA A 177 -16.39 9.82 21.19
N ALA A 178 -15.16 10.34 21.17
CA ALA A 178 -14.08 9.88 22.03
C ALA A 178 -14.26 10.29 23.49
#